data_AF-A0A429B830-F1
#
_entry.id   AF-A0A429B830-F1
#
_cell.length_a   1.000
_cell.length_b   1.000
_cell.length_c   1.000
_cell.angle_alpha   90.00
_cell.angle_beta   90.00
_cell.angle_gamma   90.00
#
_symmetry.space_group_name_H-M   'P 1'
#
loop_
_entity.id
_entity.type
_entity.pdbx_description
1 polymer ?
#
loop_
_entity_poly.entity_id
_entity_poly.type
_entity_poly.pdbx_seq_one_letter_code
_entity_poly.pdbx_strand_id
1 'polypeptide(L)'
;MIVSDDNAAIEEGAKKSGILWLTLDRPRLAWHAWHDGAIYLVTGGGEQHLPGLDALDRVHVTLRSKDNGARLVEFDAAVSVVAQAAAPDAVAVLAKERLNAPDSEHLTRRWADDSTVLRLTPER
;
A
#
# COMPACT_ATOMS: atom_id res chain seq x y z
N MET A 1 28.93 5.44 2.48
CA MET A 1 27.59 4.95 2.86
C MET A 1 26.58 5.92 2.28
N ILE A 2 26.09 5.65 1.06
CA ILE A 2 25.11 6.49 0.35
C ILE A 2 23.77 5.80 0.52
N VAL A 3 23.01 6.24 1.50
CA VAL A 3 21.65 5.76 1.79
C VAL A 3 20.88 6.98 2.27
N SER A 4 20.29 7.75 1.37
CA SER A 4 19.36 8.82 1.80
C SER A 4 18.32 9.21 0.76
N ASP A 5 18.63 9.17 -0.54
CA ASP A 5 17.74 9.85 -1.50
C ASP A 5 16.58 8.99 -1.99
N ASP A 6 16.78 7.69 -2.22
CA ASP A 6 15.73 6.85 -2.82
C ASP A 6 14.55 6.59 -1.87
N ASN A 7 14.83 6.26 -0.60
CA ASN A 7 13.76 6.07 0.39
C ASN A 7 13.00 7.36 0.69
N ALA A 8 13.69 8.51 0.71
CA ALA A 8 13.06 9.80 0.88
C ALA A 8 12.17 10.15 -0.31
N ALA A 9 12.62 9.88 -1.54
CA ALA A 9 11.82 10.07 -2.75
C ALA A 9 10.60 9.14 -2.79
N ILE A 10 10.75 7.88 -2.36
CA ILE A 10 9.65 6.92 -2.24
C ILE A 10 8.62 7.39 -1.21
N GLU A 11 9.07 7.80 -0.02
CA GLU A 11 8.20 8.33 1.03
C GLU A 11 7.41 9.56 0.56
N GLU A 12 8.13 10.54 0.00
CA GLU A 12 7.53 11.76 -0.53
C GLU A 12 6.55 11.46 -1.68
N GLY A 13 6.90 10.51 -2.57
CA GLY A 13 6.05 10.07 -3.66
C GLY A 13 4.78 9.38 -3.17
N ALA A 14 4.88 8.49 -2.19
CA ALA A 14 3.76 7.75 -1.62
C ALA A 14 2.77 8.70 -0.94
N LYS A 15 3.28 9.59 -0.07
CA LYS A 15 2.47 10.60 0.63
C LYS A 15 1.73 11.55 -0.32
N LYS A 16 2.35 11.94 -1.44
CA LYS A 16 1.72 12.81 -2.44
C LYS A 16 0.74 12.06 -3.34
N SER A 17 1.04 10.81 -3.70
CA SER A 17 0.29 10.06 -4.73
C SER A 17 -0.95 9.35 -4.21
N GLY A 18 -1.01 8.87 -2.96
CA GLY A 18 -2.18 8.15 -2.39
C GLY A 18 -2.66 6.91 -3.17
N ILE A 19 -2.11 6.67 -4.36
CA ILE A 19 -2.30 5.54 -5.25
C ILE A 19 -0.93 5.12 -5.79
N LEU A 20 -0.84 3.88 -6.24
CA LEU A 20 0.36 3.30 -6.83
C LEU A 20 -0.03 2.27 -7.88
N TRP A 21 0.92 1.84 -8.69
CA TRP A 21 0.75 0.72 -9.60
C TRP A 21 1.61 -0.44 -9.14
N LEU A 22 1.01 -1.63 -9.07
CA LEU A 22 1.69 -2.89 -8.83
C LEU A 22 1.81 -3.67 -10.13
N THR A 23 3.01 -4.19 -10.41
CA THR A 23 3.20 -5.17 -11.47
C THR A 23 2.77 -6.55 -10.97
N LEU A 24 1.53 -6.94 -11.26
CA LEU A 24 0.97 -8.28 -11.01
C LEU A 24 0.79 -9.01 -12.35
N ASP A 25 -0.31 -9.76 -12.50
CA ASP A 25 -0.75 -10.35 -13.78
C ASP A 25 -0.90 -9.30 -14.90
N ARG A 26 -1.26 -8.07 -14.52
CA ARG A 26 -1.16 -6.84 -15.29
C ARG A 26 -0.93 -5.67 -14.33
N PRO A 27 -0.52 -4.48 -14.81
CA PRO A 27 -0.44 -3.31 -13.95
C PRO A 27 -1.77 -3.04 -13.25
N ARG A 28 -1.74 -2.99 -11.91
CA ARG A 28 -2.92 -2.76 -11.07
C ARG A 28 -2.73 -1.48 -10.28
N LEU A 29 -3.61 -0.52 -10.51
CA LEU A 29 -3.72 0.66 -9.65
C LEU A 29 -4.28 0.23 -8.29
N ALA A 30 -3.68 0.64 -7.19
CA ALA A 30 -4.20 0.44 -5.84
C ALA A 30 -4.07 1.72 -5.02
N TRP A 31 -5.05 1.98 -4.15
CA TRP A 31 -4.91 2.99 -3.10
C TRP A 31 -4.08 2.40 -1.95
N HIS A 32 -3.44 3.28 -1.19
CA HIS A 32 -2.57 2.87 -0.09
C HIS A 32 -2.47 3.96 0.97
N ALA A 33 -1.84 3.62 2.08
CA ALA A 33 -1.32 4.59 3.03
C ALA A 33 0.18 4.38 3.25
N TRP A 34 0.90 5.46 3.49
CA TRP A 34 2.29 5.40 3.95
C TRP A 34 2.32 5.45 5.48
N HIS A 35 3.04 4.53 6.10
CA HIS A 35 3.27 4.52 7.54
C HIS A 35 4.62 3.90 7.86
N ASP A 36 5.41 4.58 8.69
CA ASP A 36 6.68 4.09 9.24
C ASP A 36 7.60 3.38 8.22
N GLY A 37 7.94 4.08 7.14
CA GLY A 37 8.87 3.59 6.12
C GLY A 37 8.28 2.56 5.15
N ALA A 38 6.97 2.28 5.21
CA ALA A 38 6.34 1.27 4.38
C ALA A 38 4.99 1.73 3.81
N ILE A 39 4.58 1.03 2.75
CA ILE A 39 3.28 1.17 2.11
C ILE A 39 2.35 0.10 2.68
N TYR A 40 1.16 0.49 3.10
CA TYR A 40 0.12 -0.42 3.54
C TYR A 40 -1.06 -0.34 2.57
N LEU A 41 -1.64 -1.49 2.27
CA LEU A 41 -2.82 -1.62 1.41
C LEU A 41 -3.67 -2.80 1.86
N VAL A 42 -4.89 -2.88 1.35
CA VAL A 42 -5.84 -3.95 1.69
C VAL A 42 -6.48 -4.50 0.42
N THR A 43 -6.78 -5.80 0.42
CA THR A 43 -7.46 -6.48 -0.68
C THR A 43 -8.49 -7.49 -0.19
N GLY A 44 -9.52 -7.75 -0.99
CA GLY A 44 -10.60 -8.70 -0.63
C GLY A 44 -11.62 -8.12 0.35
N GLY A 45 -12.65 -8.90 0.71
CA GLY A 45 -13.64 -8.50 1.72
C GLY A 45 -14.41 -7.21 1.42
N GLY A 46 -14.72 -6.98 0.14
CA GLY A 46 -15.35 -5.75 -0.34
C GLY A 46 -14.38 -4.63 -0.74
N GLU A 47 -13.08 -4.81 -0.50
CA GLU A 47 -12.02 -3.97 -1.07
C GLU A 47 -11.59 -4.48 -2.45
N GLN A 48 -10.81 -3.65 -3.14
CA GLN A 48 -10.26 -3.99 -4.45
C GLN A 48 -9.54 -5.34 -4.40
N HIS A 49 -9.83 -6.23 -5.35
CA HIS A 49 -9.11 -7.49 -5.48
C HIS A 49 -7.76 -7.30 -6.19
N LEU A 50 -6.68 -7.78 -5.57
CA LEU A 50 -5.30 -7.75 -6.04
C LEU A 50 -4.78 -9.20 -6.07
N PRO A 51 -5.05 -9.94 -7.16
CA PRO A 51 -4.88 -11.39 -7.19
C PRO A 51 -3.41 -11.80 -7.00
N GLY A 52 -3.18 -12.71 -6.06
CA GLY A 52 -1.88 -13.35 -5.81
C GLY A 52 -0.84 -12.47 -5.13
N LEU A 53 -1.17 -11.21 -4.78
CA LEU A 53 -0.22 -10.30 -4.14
C LEU A 53 0.28 -10.83 -2.79
N ASP A 54 -0.59 -11.43 -1.99
CA ASP A 54 -0.29 -12.05 -0.69
C ASP A 54 0.61 -13.29 -0.75
N ALA A 55 0.74 -13.90 -1.94
CA ALA A 55 1.62 -15.04 -2.20
C ALA A 55 2.98 -14.64 -2.80
N LEU A 56 3.20 -13.36 -3.07
CA LEU A 56 4.49 -12.86 -3.55
C LEU A 56 5.42 -12.59 -2.37
N ASP A 57 6.72 -12.88 -2.54
CA ASP A 57 7.74 -12.37 -1.63
C ASP A 57 8.07 -10.90 -1.93
N ARG A 58 7.92 -10.49 -3.20
CA ARG A 58 8.32 -9.18 -3.71
C ARG A 58 7.42 -8.72 -4.85
N VAL A 59 7.18 -7.41 -4.94
CA VAL A 59 6.39 -6.79 -6.02
C VAL A 59 7.08 -5.52 -6.53
N HIS A 60 6.99 -5.27 -7.84
CA HIS A 60 7.46 -4.00 -8.41
C HIS A 60 6.37 -2.94 -8.30
N VAL A 61 6.76 -1.75 -7.83
CA VAL A 61 5.88 -0.62 -7.53
C VAL A 61 6.26 0.59 -8.37
N THR A 62 5.27 1.23 -8.98
CA THR A 62 5.42 2.53 -9.66
C THR A 62 4.57 3.58 -8.96
N LEU A 63 5.20 4.70 -8.57
CA LEU A 63 4.51 5.90 -8.09
C LEU A 63 4.47 6.97 -9.18
N ARG A 64 3.33 7.64 -9.31
CA ARG A 64 3.09 8.71 -10.29
C ARG A 64 2.52 9.95 -9.62
N SER A 65 2.78 11.13 -10.20
CA SER A 65 2.19 12.39 -9.76
C SER A 65 0.68 12.39 -9.98
N LYS A 66 -0.07 12.87 -8.99
CA LYS A 66 -1.52 13.11 -9.13
C LYS A 66 -1.82 14.25 -10.11
N ASP A 67 -0.91 15.21 -10.24
CA ASP A 67 -1.17 16.46 -10.98
C ASP A 67 -1.10 16.26 -12.49
N ASN A 68 -0.13 15.47 -12.96
CA ASN A 68 0.16 15.31 -14.38
C ASN A 68 0.43 13.85 -14.81
N GLY A 69 0.35 12.89 -13.89
CA GLY A 69 0.56 11.47 -14.18
C GLY A 69 2.01 11.08 -14.50
N ALA A 70 2.97 12.00 -14.41
CA ALA A 70 4.38 11.70 -14.63
C ALA A 70 4.89 10.68 -13.60
N ARG A 71 5.76 9.76 -14.02
CA ARG A 71 6.40 8.82 -13.10
C ARG A 71 7.31 9.57 -12.14
N LEU A 72 7.15 9.30 -10.85
CA LEU A 72 7.99 9.84 -9.78
C LEU A 72 9.13 8.88 -9.47
N VAL A 73 8.80 7.62 -9.17
CA VAL A 73 9.78 6.59 -8.80
C VAL A 73 9.23 5.19 -9.10
N GLU A 74 10.14 4.26 -9.35
CA GLU A 74 9.90 2.82 -9.52
C GLU A 74 10.87 2.07 -8.60
N PHE A 75 10.40 1.04 -7.90
CA PHE A 75 11.19 0.27 -6.95
C PHE A 75 10.56 -1.11 -6.70
N ASP A 76 11.36 -2.06 -6.25
CA ASP A 76 10.85 -3.34 -5.75
C ASP A 76 10.52 -3.22 -4.26
N ALA A 77 9.54 -3.96 -3.78
CA ALA A 77 9.16 -3.98 -2.37
C ALA A 77 8.89 -5.40 -1.87
N ALA A 78 9.44 -5.74 -0.71
CA ALA A 78 9.08 -6.97 0.00
C ALA A 78 7.62 -6.93 0.41
N VAL A 79 6.89 -8.01 0.14
CA VAL A 79 5.48 -8.14 0.48
C VAL A 79 5.36 -8.97 1.76
N SER A 80 4.50 -8.54 2.67
CA SER A 80 4.15 -9.33 3.85
C SER A 80 2.70 -9.10 4.25
N VAL A 81 2.02 -10.16 4.66
CA VAL A 81 0.68 -10.07 5.25
C VAL A 81 0.78 -9.53 6.67
N VAL A 82 -0.08 -8.58 7.00
CA VAL A 82 -0.11 -7.92 8.31
C VAL A 82 -1.16 -8.58 9.18
N ALA A 83 -0.72 -9.14 10.31
CA ALA A 83 -1.64 -9.44 11.41
C ALA A 83 -2.09 -8.11 12.03
N GLN A 84 -3.34 -7.71 11.79
CA GLN A 84 -3.83 -6.38 12.17
C GLN A 84 -3.67 -6.08 13.67
N ALA A 85 -3.89 -7.08 14.54
CA ALA A 85 -3.71 -6.94 15.98
C ALA A 85 -2.26 -6.59 16.39
N ALA A 86 -1.27 -6.92 15.55
CA ALA A 86 0.14 -6.61 15.78
C ALA A 86 0.56 -5.24 15.19
N ALA A 87 -0.28 -4.61 14.36
CA ALA A 87 0.02 -3.33 13.72
C ALA A 87 -1.19 -2.36 13.74
N PRO A 88 -1.76 -2.07 14.93
CA PRO A 88 -2.98 -1.27 15.04
C PRO A 88 -2.83 0.14 14.47
N ASP A 89 -1.67 0.78 14.65
CA ASP A 89 -1.43 2.15 14.17
C ASP A 89 -1.39 2.22 12.63
N ALA A 90 -0.71 1.28 11.98
CA ALA A 90 -0.67 1.20 10.52
C ALA A 90 -2.05 0.95 9.92
N VAL A 91 -2.83 0.06 10.55
CA VAL A 91 -4.21 -0.24 10.14
C VAL A 91 -5.12 0.97 10.33
N ALA A 92 -4.97 1.71 11.43
CA ALA A 92 -5.73 2.94 11.68
C ALA A 92 -5.41 4.04 10.65
N VAL A 93 -4.13 4.22 10.29
CA VAL A 93 -3.71 5.14 9.23
C VAL A 93 -4.31 4.71 7.88
N LEU A 94 -4.26 3.43 7.55
CA LEU A 94 -4.86 2.91 6.32
C LEU A 94 -6.38 3.13 6.27
N ALA A 95 -7.08 2.88 7.39
CA ALA A 95 -8.52 3.11 7.51
C ALA A 95 -8.89 4.58 7.30
N LYS A 96 -8.07 5.51 7.81
CA LYS A 96 -8.29 6.94 7.64
C LYS A 96 -8.19 7.39 6.17
N GLU A 97 -7.33 6.77 5.38
CA GLU A 97 -7.16 7.07 3.95
C GLU A 97 -8.29 6.48 3.08
N ARG A 98 -9.15 5.61 3.64
CA ARG A 98 -10.26 4.97 2.92
C ARG A 98 -11.50 5.87 2.85
N LEU A 99 -11.41 6.98 2.10
CA LEU A 99 -12.39 8.08 2.11
C LEU A 99 -13.84 7.71 1.74
N ASN A 100 -14.05 6.67 0.92
CA ASN A 100 -15.38 6.27 0.44
C ASN A 100 -15.88 4.96 1.09
N ALA A 101 -15.52 4.69 2.34
CA ALA A 101 -15.95 3.47 3.03
C ALA A 101 -17.47 3.49 3.26
N PRO A 102 -18.22 2.44 2.87
CA PRO A 102 -19.67 2.39 3.08
C PRO A 102 -20.06 2.46 4.56
N ASP A 103 -19.23 1.89 5.43
CA ASP A 103 -19.34 2.00 6.89
C ASP A 103 -17.91 2.03 7.45
N SER A 104 -17.50 3.23 7.88
CA SER A 104 -16.17 3.51 8.41
C SER A 104 -16.01 3.09 9.87
N GLU A 105 -17.11 3.00 10.63
CA GLU A 105 -17.09 2.68 12.06
C GLU A 105 -16.59 1.25 12.30
N HIS A 106 -17.00 0.31 11.45
CA HIS A 106 -16.63 -1.11 11.57
C HIS A 106 -15.58 -1.55 10.54
N LEU A 107 -14.93 -0.61 9.84
CA LEU A 107 -14.08 -0.91 8.68
C LEU A 107 -12.93 -1.87 9.01
N THR A 108 -12.18 -1.60 10.07
CA THR A 108 -11.03 -2.42 10.46
C THR A 108 -11.45 -3.82 10.90
N ARG A 109 -12.60 -3.93 11.59
CA ARG A 109 -13.19 -5.23 11.93
C ARG A 109 -13.53 -6.03 10.67
N ARG A 110 -14.20 -5.44 9.69
CA ARG A 110 -14.50 -6.13 8.42
C ARG A 110 -13.24 -6.55 7.70
N TRP A 111 -12.20 -5.72 7.71
CA TRP A 111 -10.94 -6.13 7.12
C TRP A 111 -10.30 -7.31 7.83
N ALA A 112 -10.44 -7.41 9.16
CA ALA A 112 -9.92 -8.55 9.92
C ALA A 112 -10.70 -9.84 9.62
N ASP A 113 -11.99 -9.72 9.34
CA ASP A 113 -12.88 -10.86 9.08
C ASP A 113 -12.77 -11.35 7.61
N ASP A 114 -12.71 -10.44 6.64
CA ASP A 114 -12.93 -10.77 5.21
C ASP A 114 -11.84 -10.27 4.25
N SER A 115 -10.86 -9.48 4.72
CA SER A 115 -9.81 -8.88 3.87
C SER A 115 -8.40 -9.30 4.28
N THR A 116 -7.43 -8.92 3.45
CA THR A 116 -6.00 -9.08 3.73
C THR A 116 -5.32 -7.73 3.70
N VAL A 117 -4.75 -7.31 4.83
CA VAL A 117 -3.89 -6.13 4.90
C VAL A 117 -2.46 -6.56 4.60
N LEU A 118 -1.81 -5.84 3.70
CA LEU A 118 -0.44 -6.09 3.30
C LEU A 118 0.45 -4.90 3.58
N ARG A 119 1.71 -5.20 3.90
CA ARG A 119 2.81 -4.24 4.01
C ARG A 119 3.77 -4.48 2.85
N LEU A 120 4.05 -3.43 2.10
CA LEU A 120 5.10 -3.36 1.10
C LEU A 120 6.27 -2.55 1.67
N THR A 121 7.39 -3.21 1.92
CA THR A 121 8.60 -2.56 2.42
C THR A 121 9.53 -2.28 1.24
N PRO A 122 9.83 -1.01 0.91
CA PRO A 122 10.72 -0.69 -0.20
C PRO A 122 12.08 -1.37 -0.07
N GLU A 123 12.52 -1.99 -1.16
CA GLU A 123 13.83 -2.60 -1.34
C GLU A 123 14.60 -1.81 -2.42
N ARG A 124 15.93 -1.88 -2.35
CA ARG A 124 16.80 -1.18 -3.30
C ARG A 124 16.91 -1.90 -4.63
#